data_AF-A0A286E291-F1
#
_entry.id   AF-A0A286E291-F1
#
_cell.length_a   1.000
_cell.length_b   1.000
_cell.length_c   1.000
_cell.angle_alpha   90.00
_cell.angle_beta   90.00
_cell.angle_gamma   90.00
#
_symmetry.space_group_name_H-M   'P 1'
#
loop_
_entity.id
_entity.type
_entity.pdbx_description
1 polymer ?
#
loop_
_entity_poly.entity_id
_entity_poly.type
_entity_poly.pdbx_seq_one_letter_code
_entity_poly.pdbx_strand_id
1 'polypeptide(L)'
;MDNNSSMHCIVMCISLFYLFIYLFTQRPDRYWYAGRAVAESIKTLTWRYICKAEPFQIDDKLAKAEFRNKLKQIYEQNKDICQKLTEYVGEKQFTEKMDEIRKSSLSERIDFYRESRIKNQLSWYKKKANFNKNRANLFFWLLILANAFGLLLSLLKIKFNDFILPTDVMIAIAGGLLSWIQAKRFTELSASYALTAYEISLIDEQSDNFDNDADFSIFVGDAENAFSREHTQWVARRDV
;
A
#
# COMPACT_ATOMS: atom_id res chain seq x y z
N MET A 1 11.42 6.55 46.35
CA MET A 1 11.09 6.67 44.91
C MET A 1 11.73 7.95 44.42
N ASP A 2 12.75 7.86 43.57
CA ASP A 2 13.56 9.01 43.14
C ASP A 2 12.75 10.01 42.31
N ASN A 3 12.83 11.28 42.67
CA ASN A 3 12.11 12.40 42.05
C ASN A 3 12.35 12.47 40.53
N ASN A 4 13.52 12.03 40.06
CA ASN A 4 13.85 11.94 38.64
C ASN A 4 13.03 10.87 37.90
N SER A 5 12.78 9.71 38.52
CA SER A 5 11.97 8.65 37.91
C SER A 5 10.52 9.09 37.70
N SER A 6 9.96 9.80 38.68
CA SER A 6 8.62 10.39 38.58
C SER A 6 8.53 11.46 37.48
N MET A 7 9.55 12.31 37.33
CA MET A 7 9.64 13.31 36.25
C MET A 7 9.68 12.66 34.87
N HIS A 8 10.48 11.61 34.66
CA HIS A 8 10.55 10.90 33.38
C HIS A 8 9.20 10.27 32.99
N CYS A 9 8.49 9.66 33.95
CA CYS A 9 7.15 9.13 33.71
C CYS A 9 6.15 10.22 33.29
N ILE A 10 6.17 11.38 33.95
CA ILE A 10 5.27 12.49 33.62
C ILE A 10 5.54 13.02 32.21
N VAL A 11 6.80 13.23 31.84
CA VAL A 11 7.19 13.69 30.49
C VAL A 11 6.75 12.67 29.43
N MET A 12 6.95 11.37 29.69
CA MET A 12 6.52 10.32 28.77
C MET A 12 5.00 10.33 28.58
N CYS A 13 4.23 10.43 29.67
CA CYS A 13 2.76 10.51 29.61
C CYS A 13 2.27 11.74 28.84
N ILE A 14 2.86 12.92 29.08
CA ILE A 14 2.51 14.15 28.35
C ILE A 14 2.81 13.99 26.85
N SER A 15 3.97 13.42 26.50
CA SER A 15 4.35 13.19 25.10
C SER A 15 3.39 12.23 24.39
N LEU A 16 2.98 11.13 25.04
CA LEU A 16 2.01 10.18 24.50
C LEU A 16 0.63 10.84 24.34
N PHE A 17 0.19 11.62 25.34
CA PHE A 17 -1.07 12.34 25.28
C PHE A 17 -1.10 13.34 24.13
N TYR A 18 -0.03 14.11 23.95
CA TYR A 18 0.12 15.01 22.82
C TYR A 18 0.11 14.27 21.47
N LEU A 19 0.82 13.15 21.36
CA LEU A 19 0.81 12.31 20.15
C LEU A 19 -0.61 11.83 19.82
N PHE A 20 -1.39 11.41 20.81
CA PHE A 20 -2.78 11.00 20.60
C PHE A 20 -3.66 12.15 20.13
N ILE A 21 -3.53 13.34 20.74
CA ILE A 21 -4.25 14.54 20.27
C ILE A 21 -3.86 14.87 18.83
N TYR A 22 -2.57 14.82 18.50
CA TYR A 22 -2.09 15.08 17.15
C TYR A 22 -2.67 14.08 16.13
N LEU A 23 -2.60 12.77 16.41
CA LEU A 23 -3.13 11.75 15.53
C LEU A 23 -4.65 11.87 15.35
N PHE A 24 -5.37 12.20 16.43
CA PHE A 24 -6.82 12.40 16.40
C PHE A 24 -7.23 13.61 15.57
N THR A 25 -6.47 14.72 15.67
CA THR A 25 -6.78 15.99 15.00
C THR A 25 -6.33 16.01 13.53
N GLN A 26 -5.11 15.55 13.24
CA GLN A 26 -4.53 15.68 11.90
C GLN A 26 -4.98 14.59 10.93
N ARG A 27 -5.33 13.40 11.44
CA ARG A 27 -5.72 12.22 10.64
C ARG A 27 -4.84 12.05 9.38
N PRO A 28 -3.50 11.94 9.55
CA PRO A 28 -2.56 11.87 8.42
C PRO A 28 -2.82 10.66 7.52
N ASP A 29 -3.40 9.60 8.07
CA ASP A 29 -3.87 8.43 7.35
C ASP A 29 -4.86 8.82 6.24
N ARG A 30 -5.84 9.70 6.51
CA ARG A 30 -6.83 10.13 5.51
C ARG A 30 -6.15 10.76 4.28
N TYR A 31 -5.15 11.60 4.49
CA TYR A 31 -4.41 12.23 3.39
C TYR A 31 -3.57 11.22 2.61
N TRP A 32 -2.94 10.27 3.29
CA TRP A 32 -2.20 9.19 2.65
C TRP A 32 -3.13 8.32 1.77
N TYR A 33 -4.30 7.95 2.26
CA TYR A 33 -5.29 7.16 1.51
C TYR A 33 -5.83 7.91 0.30
N ALA A 34 -6.24 9.16 0.50
CA ALA A 34 -6.81 9.94 -0.58
C ALA A 34 -5.75 10.25 -1.65
N GLY A 35 -4.51 10.56 -1.26
CA GLY A 35 -3.40 10.72 -2.19
C GLY A 35 -3.10 9.44 -2.98
N ARG A 36 -3.12 8.29 -2.31
CA ARG A 36 -2.98 6.99 -2.97
C ARG A 36 -4.12 6.74 -3.97
N ALA A 37 -5.36 7.04 -3.61
CA ALA A 37 -6.52 6.88 -4.50
C ALA A 37 -6.41 7.76 -5.76
N VAL A 38 -5.94 9.00 -5.61
CA VAL A 38 -5.65 9.91 -6.74
C VAL A 38 -4.57 9.33 -7.64
N ALA A 39 -3.46 8.87 -7.07
CA ALA A 39 -2.35 8.29 -7.82
C ALA A 39 -2.77 7.03 -8.60
N GLU A 40 -3.55 6.14 -7.98
CA GLU A 40 -4.07 4.95 -8.67
C GLU A 40 -5.09 5.32 -9.77
N SER A 41 -5.94 6.33 -9.56
CA SER A 41 -6.86 6.82 -10.59
C SER A 41 -6.14 7.37 -11.81
N ILE A 42 -5.10 8.18 -11.59
CA ILE A 42 -4.24 8.70 -12.66
C ILE A 42 -3.53 7.56 -13.39
N LYS A 43 -3.02 6.57 -12.65
CA LYS A 43 -2.34 5.41 -13.23
C LYS A 43 -3.27 4.58 -14.12
N THR A 44 -4.46 4.22 -13.61
CA THR A 44 -5.50 3.52 -14.37
C THR A 44 -5.86 4.28 -15.65
N LEU A 45 -6.09 5.59 -15.52
CA LEU A 45 -6.44 6.43 -16.67
C LEU A 45 -5.31 6.47 -17.71
N THR A 46 -4.06 6.53 -17.26
CA THR A 46 -2.88 6.56 -18.11
C THR A 46 -2.74 5.27 -18.90
N TRP A 47 -2.91 4.10 -18.25
CA TRP A 47 -2.88 2.80 -18.91
C TRP A 47 -3.98 2.66 -19.96
N ARG A 48 -5.19 3.08 -19.63
CA ARG A 48 -6.30 3.10 -20.59
C ARG A 48 -5.99 3.99 -21.79
N TYR A 49 -5.42 5.17 -21.55
CA TYR A 49 -5.04 6.08 -22.63
C TYR A 49 -3.99 5.49 -23.56
N ILE A 50 -2.89 4.96 -23.02
CA ILE A 50 -1.80 4.43 -23.87
C ILE A 50 -2.21 3.15 -24.62
N CYS A 51 -3.11 2.35 -24.04
CA CYS A 51 -3.58 1.12 -24.68
C CYS A 51 -4.70 1.34 -25.71
N LYS A 52 -5.22 2.58 -25.84
CA LYS A 52 -6.48 2.88 -26.57
C LYS A 52 -7.67 2.08 -26.03
N ALA A 53 -7.76 1.95 -24.71
CA ALA A 53 -8.90 1.34 -24.03
C ALA A 53 -9.95 2.39 -23.63
N GLU A 54 -11.15 1.93 -23.26
CA GLU A 54 -12.28 2.82 -22.93
C GLU A 54 -11.92 3.87 -21.87
N PRO A 55 -12.20 5.16 -22.11
CA PRO A 55 -12.97 5.77 -23.23
C PRO A 55 -12.11 6.31 -24.39
N PHE A 56 -10.85 5.89 -24.52
CA PHE A 56 -9.87 6.47 -25.43
C PHE A 56 -9.71 5.73 -26.77
N GLN A 57 -10.74 5.01 -27.23
CA GLN A 57 -10.77 4.35 -28.55
C GLN A 57 -11.05 5.31 -29.72
N ILE A 58 -10.94 6.61 -29.47
CA ILE A 58 -11.19 7.67 -30.44
C ILE A 58 -9.90 8.16 -31.09
N ASP A 59 -10.02 9.07 -32.07
CA ASP A 59 -8.87 9.74 -32.70
C ASP A 59 -7.88 10.30 -31.66
N ASP A 60 -6.60 10.20 -31.95
CA ASP A 60 -5.53 10.54 -31.01
C ASP A 60 -5.60 11.99 -30.51
N LYS A 61 -6.04 12.95 -31.34
CA LYS A 61 -6.17 14.34 -30.90
C LYS A 61 -7.30 14.49 -29.88
N LEU A 62 -8.45 13.85 -30.15
CA LEU A 62 -9.59 13.86 -29.24
C LEU A 62 -9.29 13.10 -27.95
N ALA A 63 -8.67 11.92 -28.04
CA ALA A 63 -8.28 11.12 -26.88
C ALA A 63 -7.30 11.87 -25.97
N LYS A 64 -6.34 12.60 -26.56
CA LYS A 64 -5.38 13.44 -25.80
C LYS A 64 -6.09 14.58 -25.07
N ALA A 65 -7.06 15.23 -25.70
CA ALA A 65 -7.88 16.27 -25.08
C ALA A 65 -8.75 15.71 -23.95
N GLU A 66 -9.40 14.55 -24.17
CA GLU A 66 -10.22 13.89 -23.16
C GLU A 66 -9.39 13.42 -21.96
N PHE A 67 -8.21 12.85 -22.20
CA PHE A 67 -7.30 12.41 -21.15
C PHE A 67 -6.88 13.60 -20.28
N ARG A 68 -6.52 14.74 -20.90
CA ARG A 68 -6.23 15.98 -20.18
C ARG A 68 -7.41 16.45 -19.33
N ASN A 69 -8.61 16.42 -19.88
CA ASN A 69 -9.82 16.84 -19.16
C ASN A 69 -10.10 15.93 -17.96
N LYS A 70 -9.96 14.61 -18.11
CA LYS A 70 -10.13 13.66 -17.01
C LYS A 70 -9.05 13.80 -15.94
N LEU A 71 -7.79 14.04 -16.30
CA LEU A 71 -6.74 14.36 -15.33
C LEU A 71 -7.07 15.64 -14.54
N LYS A 72 -7.53 16.69 -15.24
CA LYS A 72 -7.97 17.93 -14.61
C LYS A 72 -9.13 17.70 -13.66
N GLN A 73 -10.12 16.88 -14.05
CA GLN A 73 -11.25 16.51 -13.20
C GLN A 73 -10.82 15.78 -11.93
N ILE A 74 -9.89 14.81 -12.03
CA ILE A 74 -9.33 14.10 -10.87
C ILE A 74 -8.64 15.10 -9.93
N TYR A 75 -7.87 16.04 -10.47
CA TYR A 75 -7.21 17.08 -9.68
C TYR A 75 -8.23 17.99 -8.97
N GLU A 76 -9.24 18.49 -9.70
CA GLU A 76 -10.27 19.38 -9.15
C GLU A 76 -11.09 18.73 -8.05
N GLN A 77 -11.46 17.46 -8.22
CA GLN A 77 -12.17 16.67 -7.20
C GLN A 77 -11.34 16.42 -5.94
N ASN A 78 -10.01 16.47 -6.04
CA ASN A 78 -9.09 16.13 -4.95
C ASN A 78 -8.14 17.30 -4.59
N LYS A 79 -8.58 18.55 -4.86
CA LYS A 79 -7.73 19.75 -4.81
C LYS A 79 -7.00 19.91 -3.47
N ASP A 80 -7.71 19.73 -2.36
CA ASP A 80 -7.15 19.87 -1.01
C ASP A 80 -6.00 18.89 -0.72
N ILE A 81 -6.08 17.69 -1.30
CA ILE A 81 -5.06 16.65 -1.15
C ILE A 81 -3.88 16.95 -2.06
N CYS A 82 -4.16 17.25 -3.33
CA CYS A 82 -3.13 17.58 -4.31
C CYS A 82 -2.30 18.78 -3.86
N GLN A 83 -2.92 19.87 -3.38
CA GLN A 83 -2.20 21.06 -2.89
C GLN A 83 -1.28 20.77 -1.70
N LYS A 84 -1.62 19.81 -0.85
CA LYS A 84 -0.78 19.40 0.28
C LYS A 84 0.36 18.45 -0.11
N LEU A 85 0.21 17.71 -1.21
CA LEU A 85 1.15 16.66 -1.62
C LEU A 85 2.04 17.04 -2.80
N THR A 86 1.71 18.10 -3.55
CA THR A 86 2.50 18.57 -4.68
C THR A 86 3.10 19.94 -4.42
N GLU A 87 4.44 19.99 -4.31
CA GLU A 87 5.21 21.24 -4.22
C GLU A 87 5.69 21.73 -5.60
N TYR A 88 5.69 20.85 -6.62
CA TYR A 88 6.16 21.15 -7.98
C TYR A 88 5.18 20.64 -9.05
N VAL A 89 4.71 21.55 -9.91
CA VAL A 89 3.91 21.26 -11.11
C VAL A 89 4.66 21.81 -12.32
N GLY A 90 5.78 21.18 -12.67
CA GLY A 90 6.65 21.65 -13.77
C GLY A 90 6.89 20.64 -14.89
N GLU A 91 6.54 19.36 -14.68
CA GLU A 91 6.82 18.32 -15.66
C GLU A 91 5.71 18.18 -16.70
N LYS A 92 6.10 17.75 -17.91
CA LYS A 92 5.17 17.47 -19.00
C LYS A 92 4.23 16.33 -18.57
N GLN A 93 2.93 16.63 -18.45
CA GLN A 93 1.89 15.63 -18.16
C GLN A 93 1.75 14.55 -19.25
N PHE A 94 2.29 14.81 -20.43
CA PHE A 94 2.34 13.89 -21.56
C PHE A 94 3.81 13.57 -21.86
N THR A 95 4.19 12.31 -21.67
CA THR A 95 5.53 11.85 -21.99
C THR A 95 5.60 11.38 -23.44
N GLU A 96 6.80 11.46 -24.03
CA GLU A 96 7.04 10.97 -25.40
C GLU A 96 6.74 9.47 -25.50
N LYS A 97 7.04 8.71 -24.45
CA LYS A 97 6.76 7.27 -24.39
C LYS A 97 5.27 6.95 -24.45
N MET A 98 4.40 7.79 -23.88
CA MET A 98 2.95 7.60 -23.99
C MET A 98 2.47 7.74 -25.44
N ASP A 99 2.97 8.74 -26.16
CA ASP A 99 2.63 8.95 -27.58
C ASP A 99 3.23 7.83 -28.45
N GLU A 100 4.43 7.34 -28.13
CA GLU A 100 5.10 6.22 -28.81
C GLU A 100 4.28 4.92 -28.69
N ILE A 101 3.97 4.49 -27.46
CA ILE A 101 3.22 3.25 -27.22
C ILE A 101 1.82 3.33 -27.82
N ARG A 102 1.13 4.47 -27.70
CA ARG A 102 -0.21 4.61 -28.28
C ARG A 102 -0.22 4.47 -29.81
N LYS A 103 0.83 4.91 -30.49
CA LYS A 103 0.97 4.79 -31.96
C LYS A 103 1.52 3.45 -32.42
N SER A 104 2.04 2.65 -31.49
CA SER A 104 2.58 1.32 -31.79
C SER A 104 1.49 0.34 -32.22
N SER A 105 1.93 -0.78 -32.77
CA SER A 105 1.02 -1.84 -33.24
C SER A 105 0.22 -2.44 -32.07
N LEU A 106 -0.84 -3.19 -32.39
CA LEU A 106 -1.65 -3.86 -31.36
C LEU A 106 -0.79 -4.83 -30.53
N SER A 107 0.04 -5.65 -31.16
CA SER A 107 0.90 -6.61 -30.45
C SER A 107 1.89 -5.90 -29.52
N GLU A 108 2.52 -4.81 -29.98
CA GLU A 108 3.44 -4.03 -29.15
C GLU A 108 2.76 -3.41 -27.92
N ARG A 109 1.50 -2.95 -28.06
CA ARG A 109 0.71 -2.45 -26.92
C ARG A 109 0.34 -3.56 -25.94
N ILE A 110 -0.04 -4.74 -26.44
CA ILE A 110 -0.36 -5.91 -25.60
C ILE A 110 0.85 -6.30 -24.78
N ASP A 111 2.01 -6.48 -25.43
CA ASP A 111 3.26 -6.87 -24.77
C ASP A 111 3.69 -5.82 -23.75
N PHE A 112 3.62 -4.53 -24.12
CA PHE A 112 3.97 -3.45 -23.22
C PHE A 112 3.06 -3.41 -21.99
N TYR A 113 1.74 -3.58 -22.17
CA TYR A 113 0.77 -3.64 -21.07
C TYR A 113 1.05 -4.85 -20.17
N ARG A 114 1.22 -6.03 -20.75
CA ARG A 114 1.48 -7.27 -20.01
C ARG A 114 2.74 -7.15 -19.14
N GLU A 115 3.85 -6.73 -19.73
CA GLU A 115 5.15 -6.64 -19.02
C GLU A 115 5.19 -5.50 -18.02
N SER A 116 4.82 -4.29 -18.47
CA SER A 116 5.05 -3.07 -17.69
C SER A 116 3.95 -2.80 -16.67
N ARG A 117 2.73 -3.33 -16.90
CA ARG A 117 1.59 -3.13 -16.02
C ARG A 117 1.24 -4.39 -15.24
N ILE A 118 0.87 -5.47 -15.91
CA ILE A 118 0.34 -6.67 -15.25
C ILE A 118 1.43 -7.37 -14.45
N LYS A 119 2.55 -7.75 -15.08
CA LYS A 119 3.66 -8.45 -14.42
C LYS A 119 4.36 -7.60 -13.37
N ASN A 120 4.46 -6.29 -13.59
CA ASN A 120 4.96 -5.36 -12.58
C ASN A 120 4.08 -5.38 -11.31
N GLN A 121 2.75 -5.27 -11.49
CA GLN A 121 1.78 -5.32 -10.39
C GLN A 121 1.82 -6.67 -9.67
N LEU A 122 1.85 -7.77 -10.43
CA LEU A 122 1.97 -9.14 -9.92
C LEU A 122 3.23 -9.31 -9.05
N SER A 123 4.38 -8.86 -9.55
CA SER A 123 5.66 -8.91 -8.84
C SER A 123 5.61 -8.10 -7.54
N TRP A 124 5.01 -6.91 -7.57
CA TRP A 124 4.85 -6.07 -6.39
C TRP A 124 4.01 -6.79 -5.31
N TYR A 125 2.88 -7.38 -5.69
CA TYR A 125 2.01 -8.09 -4.75
C TYR A 125 2.65 -9.37 -4.20
N LYS A 126 3.31 -10.17 -5.04
CA LYS A 126 4.08 -11.35 -4.59
C LYS A 126 5.16 -10.95 -3.57
N LYS A 127 5.91 -9.88 -3.85
CA LYS A 127 6.92 -9.33 -2.92
C LYS A 127 6.27 -8.85 -1.63
N LYS A 128 5.12 -8.18 -1.70
CA LYS A 128 4.38 -7.68 -0.52
C LYS A 128 3.87 -8.81 0.35
N ALA A 129 3.31 -9.87 -0.25
CA ALA A 129 2.87 -11.06 0.47
C ALA A 129 4.03 -11.70 1.23
N ASN A 130 5.15 -11.97 0.53
CA ASN A 130 6.32 -12.59 1.14
C ASN A 130 6.95 -11.72 2.24
N PHE A 131 7.00 -10.39 2.04
CA PHE A 131 7.48 -9.47 3.07
C PHE A 131 6.63 -9.57 4.34
N ASN A 132 5.30 -9.58 4.22
CA ASN A 132 4.41 -9.69 5.37
C ASN A 132 4.52 -11.06 6.04
N LYS A 133 4.64 -12.15 5.28
CA LYS A 133 4.92 -13.49 5.81
C LYS A 133 6.21 -13.53 6.64
N ASN A 134 7.30 -12.97 6.12
CA ASN A 134 8.58 -12.94 6.81
C ASN A 134 8.53 -12.07 8.08
N ARG A 135 7.82 -10.93 8.04
CA ARG A 135 7.60 -10.08 9.22
C ARG A 135 6.74 -10.77 10.27
N ALA A 136 5.68 -11.47 9.88
CA ALA A 136 4.87 -12.28 10.80
C ALA A 136 5.74 -13.28 11.56
N ASN A 137 6.55 -14.06 10.83
CA ASN A 137 7.46 -15.04 11.42
C ASN A 137 8.50 -14.39 12.35
N LEU A 138 9.12 -13.29 11.91
CA LEU A 138 10.11 -12.57 12.71
C LEU A 138 9.52 -12.10 14.04
N PHE A 139 8.39 -11.40 14.01
CA PHE A 139 7.78 -10.87 15.23
C PHE A 139 7.24 -11.97 16.14
N PHE A 140 6.74 -13.08 15.57
CA PHE A 140 6.33 -14.24 16.34
C PHE A 140 7.52 -14.88 17.08
N TRP A 141 8.66 -15.05 16.41
CA TRP A 141 9.88 -15.54 17.06
C TRP A 141 10.42 -14.58 18.12
N LEU A 142 10.41 -13.27 17.86
CA LEU A 142 10.78 -12.28 18.86
C LEU A 142 9.88 -12.35 20.10
N LEU A 143 8.58 -12.56 19.92
CA LEU A 143 7.64 -12.73 21.03
C LEU A 143 7.94 -13.99 21.83
N ILE A 144 8.20 -15.14 21.18
CA ILE A 144 8.58 -16.38 21.86
C ILE A 144 9.86 -16.18 22.68
N LEU A 145 10.89 -15.58 22.07
CA LEU A 145 12.16 -15.33 22.75
C LEU A 145 11.98 -14.39 23.94
N ALA A 146 11.21 -13.30 23.80
CA ALA A 146 10.94 -12.37 24.89
C ALA A 146 10.25 -13.07 26.07
N ASN A 147 9.26 -13.93 25.80
CA ASN A 147 8.59 -14.72 26.84
C ASN A 147 9.53 -15.76 27.47
N ALA A 148 10.34 -16.47 26.68
CA ALA A 148 11.30 -17.45 27.19
C ALA A 148 12.34 -16.80 28.11
N PHE A 149 12.89 -15.64 27.73
CA PHE A 149 13.79 -14.86 28.57
C PHE A 149 13.09 -14.32 29.83
N GLY A 150 11.85 -13.82 29.71
CA GLY A 150 11.06 -13.40 30.86
C GLY A 150 10.82 -14.54 31.86
N LEU A 151 10.52 -15.74 31.38
CA LEU A 151 10.36 -16.93 32.20
C LEU A 151 11.68 -17.34 32.87
N LEU A 152 12.79 -17.36 32.13
CA LEU A 152 14.11 -17.67 32.67
C LEU A 152 14.49 -16.70 33.79
N LEU A 153 14.33 -15.39 33.58
CA LEU A 153 14.61 -14.37 34.59
C LEU A 153 13.70 -14.52 35.82
N SER A 154 12.43 -14.85 35.61
CA SER A 154 11.49 -15.11 36.71
C SER A 154 11.96 -16.29 37.58
N LEU A 155 12.41 -17.39 36.97
CA LEU A 155 12.93 -18.55 37.68
C LEU A 155 14.24 -18.24 38.42
N LEU A 156 15.14 -17.48 37.79
CA LEU A 156 16.38 -17.04 38.42
C LEU A 156 16.13 -16.12 39.61
N LYS A 157 15.12 -15.25 39.52
CA LYS A 157 14.72 -14.36 40.62
C LYS A 157 14.28 -15.13 41.87
N ILE A 158 13.58 -16.25 41.69
CA ILE A 158 13.18 -17.13 42.80
C ILE A 158 14.41 -17.74 43.50
N LYS A 159 15.43 -18.11 42.72
CA LYS A 159 16.66 -18.75 43.24
C LYS A 159 17.66 -17.75 43.84
N PHE A 160 17.75 -16.55 43.25
CA PHE A 160 18.74 -15.53 43.58
C PHE A 160 18.04 -14.21 43.95
N ASN A 161 17.32 -14.23 45.08
CA ASN A 161 16.44 -13.14 45.52
C ASN A 161 17.16 -11.80 45.77
N ASP A 162 18.49 -11.82 45.91
CA ASP A 162 19.30 -10.63 46.18
C ASP A 162 19.56 -9.78 44.92
N PHE A 163 19.31 -10.30 43.72
CA PHE A 163 19.54 -9.57 42.46
C PHE A 163 18.25 -8.95 41.92
N ILE A 164 18.33 -7.66 41.57
CA ILE A 164 17.28 -6.97 40.83
C ILE A 164 17.33 -7.41 39.37
N LEU A 165 16.57 -8.46 39.03
CA LEU A 165 16.43 -8.93 37.65
C LEU A 165 15.30 -8.17 36.93
N PRO A 166 15.52 -7.68 35.68
CA PRO A 166 14.58 -6.83 34.94
C PRO A 166 13.42 -7.63 34.32
N THR A 167 12.71 -8.39 35.16
CA THR A 167 11.62 -9.28 34.75
C THR A 167 10.45 -8.48 34.17
N ASP A 168 10.11 -7.36 34.80
CA ASP A 168 9.02 -6.48 34.38
C ASP A 168 9.26 -5.84 33.00
N VAL A 169 10.53 -5.57 32.68
CA VAL A 169 10.92 -5.05 31.35
C VAL A 169 10.63 -6.08 30.26
N MET A 170 10.92 -7.36 30.50
CA MET A 170 10.63 -8.42 29.54
C MET A 170 9.12 -8.61 29.31
N ILE A 171 8.32 -8.49 30.37
CA ILE A 171 6.85 -8.52 30.26
C ILE A 171 6.36 -7.34 29.42
N ALA A 172 6.87 -6.14 29.66
CA ALA A 172 6.53 -4.95 28.87
C ALA A 172 6.91 -5.12 27.38
N ILE A 173 8.10 -5.67 27.09
CA ILE A 173 8.53 -5.98 25.71
C ILE A 173 7.59 -7.00 25.06
N ALA A 174 7.25 -8.08 25.76
CA ALA A 174 6.33 -9.10 25.23
C ALA A 174 4.94 -8.51 24.94
N GLY A 175 4.40 -7.70 25.85
CA GLY A 175 3.14 -6.99 25.65
C GLY A 175 3.18 -6.00 24.48
N GLY A 176 4.28 -5.26 24.32
CA GLY A 176 4.50 -4.37 23.18
C GLY A 176 4.61 -5.11 21.84
N LEU A 177 5.34 -6.24 21.81
CA LEU A 177 5.44 -7.10 20.61
C LEU A 177 4.08 -7.69 20.23
N LEU A 178 3.32 -8.20 21.21
CA LEU A 178 1.98 -8.71 20.97
C LEU A 178 1.06 -7.62 20.42
N SER A 179 1.07 -6.44 21.04
CA SER A 179 0.28 -5.29 20.56
C SER A 179 0.69 -4.88 19.14
N TRP A 180 1.98 -4.91 18.83
CA TRP A 180 2.48 -4.61 17.49
C TRP A 180 2.04 -5.65 16.45
N ILE A 181 2.08 -6.94 16.78
CA ILE A 181 1.60 -8.02 15.91
C ILE A 181 0.10 -7.81 15.61
N GLN A 182 -0.70 -7.55 16.64
CA GLN A 182 -2.14 -7.33 16.49
C GLN A 182 -2.44 -6.05 15.69
N ALA A 183 -1.70 -4.98 15.92
CA ALA A 183 -1.86 -3.73 15.18
C ALA A 183 -1.46 -3.88 13.70
N LYS A 184 -0.42 -4.68 13.40
CA LYS A 184 0.09 -4.83 12.03
C LYS A 184 -0.58 -5.92 11.22
N ARG A 185 -1.25 -6.91 11.83
CA ARG A 185 -2.00 -7.98 11.13
C ARG A 185 -1.22 -8.62 9.97
N PHE A 186 0.08 -8.87 10.16
CA PHE A 186 0.99 -9.33 9.08
C PHE A 186 0.49 -10.60 8.38
N THR A 187 -0.07 -11.56 9.11
CA THR A 187 -0.60 -12.81 8.56
C THR A 187 -1.76 -12.56 7.60
N GLU A 188 -2.70 -11.69 7.99
CA GLU A 188 -3.85 -11.35 7.17
C GLU A 188 -3.46 -10.58 5.92
N LEU A 189 -2.56 -9.59 6.06
CA LEU A 189 -1.98 -8.86 4.94
C LEU A 189 -1.27 -9.80 3.97
N SER A 190 -0.50 -10.76 4.47
CA SER A 190 0.16 -11.76 3.63
C SER A 190 -0.86 -12.57 2.82
N ALA A 191 -1.93 -13.05 3.45
CA ALA A 191 -2.96 -13.83 2.79
C ALA A 191 -3.71 -13.01 1.73
N SER A 192 -4.12 -11.78 2.07
CA SER A 192 -4.84 -10.89 1.16
C SER A 192 -3.97 -10.49 -0.04
N TYR A 193 -2.68 -10.19 0.16
CA TYR A 193 -1.77 -9.92 -0.98
C TYR A 193 -1.46 -11.16 -1.83
N ALA A 194 -1.43 -12.35 -1.23
CA ALA A 194 -1.24 -13.59 -1.99
C ALA A 194 -2.46 -13.91 -2.86
N LEU A 195 -3.67 -13.70 -2.34
CA LEU A 195 -4.91 -13.84 -3.09
C LEU A 195 -4.94 -12.87 -4.28
N THR A 196 -4.69 -11.60 -4.03
CA THR A 196 -4.56 -10.59 -5.09
C THR A 196 -3.53 -11.00 -6.15
N ALA A 197 -2.34 -11.46 -5.73
CA ALA A 197 -1.33 -11.91 -6.68
C ALA A 197 -1.83 -13.08 -7.54
N TYR A 198 -2.63 -13.99 -6.97
CA TYR A 198 -3.24 -15.08 -7.71
C TYR A 198 -4.29 -14.57 -8.72
N GLU A 199 -5.17 -13.65 -8.32
CA GLU A 199 -6.14 -13.03 -9.23
C GLU A 199 -5.46 -12.31 -10.40
N ILE A 200 -4.37 -11.59 -10.14
CA ILE A 200 -3.59 -10.91 -11.18
C ILE A 200 -2.90 -11.91 -12.10
N SER A 201 -2.43 -13.06 -11.60
CA SER A 201 -1.90 -14.10 -12.50
C SER A 201 -2.95 -14.68 -13.43
N LEU A 202 -4.22 -14.79 -13.00
CA LEU A 202 -5.31 -15.19 -13.89
C LEU A 202 -5.55 -14.13 -14.99
N ILE A 203 -5.45 -12.84 -14.66
CA ILE A 203 -5.52 -11.75 -15.65
C ILE A 203 -4.32 -11.82 -16.62
N ASP A 204 -3.12 -12.15 -16.15
CA ASP A 204 -1.93 -12.34 -17.01
C ASP A 204 -2.09 -13.54 -17.95
N GLU A 205 -2.74 -14.62 -17.51
CA GLU A 205 -3.07 -15.77 -18.36
C GLU A 205 -4.09 -15.42 -19.44
N GLN A 206 -4.99 -14.48 -19.18
CA GLN A 206 -5.97 -13.98 -20.15
C GLN A 206 -5.40 -12.94 -21.12
N SER A 207 -4.15 -12.51 -20.93
CA SER A 207 -3.51 -11.47 -21.76
C SER A 207 -2.96 -11.98 -23.10
N ASP A 208 -3.38 -13.17 -23.52
CA ASP A 208 -2.96 -13.78 -24.78
C ASP A 208 -3.48 -13.00 -26.00
N ASN A 209 -2.77 -13.16 -27.12
CA ASN A 209 -2.89 -12.33 -28.32
C ASN A 209 -4.35 -12.00 -28.70
N PHE A 210 -4.71 -10.72 -28.57
CA PHE A 210 -5.97 -10.19 -29.09
C PHE A 210 -5.83 -9.89 -30.58
N ASP A 211 -6.82 -10.28 -31.38
CA ASP A 211 -6.80 -10.09 -32.84
C ASP A 211 -7.21 -8.66 -33.26
N ASN A 212 -7.85 -7.91 -32.35
CA ASN A 212 -8.33 -6.56 -32.64
C ASN A 212 -8.27 -5.61 -31.43
N ASP A 213 -8.29 -4.31 -31.73
CA ASP A 213 -8.24 -3.23 -30.74
C ASP A 213 -9.44 -3.20 -29.78
N ALA A 214 -10.61 -3.67 -30.20
CA ALA A 214 -11.83 -3.63 -29.37
C ALA A 214 -11.75 -4.64 -28.21
N ASP A 215 -11.33 -5.88 -28.50
CA ASP A 215 -11.16 -6.92 -27.49
C ASP A 215 -10.05 -6.56 -26.50
N PHE A 216 -8.93 -6.04 -27.01
CA PHE A 216 -7.85 -5.54 -26.14
C PHE A 216 -8.31 -4.37 -25.26
N SER A 217 -9.11 -3.45 -25.80
CA SER A 217 -9.70 -2.36 -25.04
C SER A 217 -10.59 -2.87 -23.90
N ILE A 218 -11.45 -3.86 -24.15
CA ILE A 218 -12.33 -4.45 -23.13
C ILE A 218 -11.48 -5.09 -22.03
N PHE A 219 -10.48 -5.90 -22.42
CA PHE A 219 -9.57 -6.55 -21.49
C PHE A 219 -8.84 -5.54 -20.59
N VAL A 220 -8.24 -4.48 -21.16
CA VAL A 220 -7.56 -3.43 -20.37
C VAL A 220 -8.56 -2.71 -19.46
N GLY A 221 -9.77 -2.45 -19.95
CA GLY A 221 -10.86 -1.88 -19.15
C GLY A 221 -11.15 -2.71 -17.90
N ASP A 222 -11.35 -4.01 -18.08
CA ASP A 222 -11.66 -4.97 -17.03
C ASP A 222 -10.50 -5.19 -16.05
N ALA A 223 -9.28 -5.32 -16.57
CA ALA A 223 -8.07 -5.45 -15.76
C ALA A 223 -7.87 -4.22 -14.87
N GLU A 224 -7.94 -3.01 -15.42
CA GLU A 224 -7.79 -1.79 -14.63
C GLU A 224 -8.96 -1.55 -13.65
N ASN A 225 -10.18 -1.96 -14.02
CA ASN A 225 -11.33 -1.96 -13.09
C ASN A 225 -11.07 -2.93 -11.94
N ALA A 226 -10.56 -4.13 -12.21
CA ALA A 226 -10.21 -5.11 -11.19
C ALA A 226 -9.15 -4.57 -10.22
N PHE A 227 -8.05 -4.01 -10.74
CA PHE A 227 -7.00 -3.39 -9.91
C PHE A 227 -7.55 -2.25 -9.04
N SER A 228 -8.47 -1.44 -9.59
CA SER A 228 -9.10 -0.35 -8.84
C SER A 228 -10.04 -0.86 -7.74
N ARG A 229 -10.84 -1.91 -8.02
CA ARG A 229 -11.75 -2.53 -7.04
C ARG A 229 -11.00 -3.11 -5.85
N GLU A 230 -9.88 -3.80 -6.09
CA GLU A 230 -9.06 -4.33 -5.01
C GLU A 230 -8.62 -3.20 -4.07
N HIS A 231 -8.04 -2.12 -4.61
CA HIS A 231 -7.60 -1.00 -3.81
C HIS A 231 -8.71 -0.43 -2.93
N THR A 232 -9.94 -0.31 -3.45
CA THR A 232 -11.10 0.13 -2.66
C THR A 232 -11.51 -0.88 -1.58
N GLN A 233 -11.51 -2.19 -1.89
CA GLN A 233 -11.80 -3.23 -0.89
C GLN A 233 -10.76 -3.29 0.24
N TRP A 234 -9.49 -2.99 -0.06
CA TRP A 234 -8.44 -2.86 0.94
C TRP A 234 -8.66 -1.67 1.89
N VAL A 235 -9.21 -0.56 1.39
CA VAL A 235 -9.61 0.57 2.23
C VAL A 235 -10.79 0.18 3.12
N ALA A 236 -11.85 -0.38 2.51
CA ALA A 236 -13.09 -0.74 3.23
C ALA A 236 -12.85 -1.78 4.35
N ARG A 237 -12.00 -2.79 4.14
CA ARG A 237 -11.69 -3.82 5.15
C ARG A 237 -10.92 -3.32 6.37
N ARG A 238 -10.40 -2.09 6.32
CA ARG A 238 -9.60 -1.49 7.40
C ARG A 238 -10.37 -0.44 8.21
N ASP A 239 -11.49 0.02 7.68
CA ASP A 239 -12.41 0.95 8.36
C ASP A 239 -13.47 0.23 9.22
N VAL A 240 -13.45 -1.12 9.22
CA VAL A 240 -14.21 -2.02 10.11
C VAL A 240 -13.27 -2.63 11.14
#